data_AF-A0A8X6KZK3-F1
#
_entry.id   AF-A0A8X6KZK3-F1
#
_cell.length_a   1.000
_cell.length_b   1.000
_cell.length_c   1.000
_cell.angle_alpha   90.00
_cell.angle_beta   90.00
_cell.angle_gamma   90.00
#
_symmetry.space_group_name_H-M   'P 1'
#
loop_
_entity.id
_entity.type
_entity.pdbx_description
1 polymer ?
#
loop_
_entity_poly.entity_id
_entity_poly.type
_entity_poly.pdbx_seq_one_letter_code
_entity_poly.pdbx_strand_id
1 'polypeptide(L)' 'MIEPASYDDPKLKELINVLIDWINDELASYRIIVKDIEEDLYDGQVLQKLL' A
#
# COMPACT_ATOMS: atom_id res chain seq x y z
N MET A 1 -8.46 -6.69 14.34
CA MET A 1 -7.20 -6.02 14.74
C MET A 1 -6.10 -7.03 14.53
N ILE A 2 -5.15 -6.74 13.64
CA ILE A 2 -3.93 -7.54 13.52
C ILE A 2 -3.15 -7.37 14.82
N GLU A 3 -2.67 -8.48 15.39
CA GLU A 3 -1.84 -8.40 16.60
C GLU A 3 -0.59 -7.55 16.31
N PRO A 4 -0.22 -6.61 17.19
CA PRO A 4 0.91 -5.70 16.94
C PRO A 4 2.23 -6.43 16.67
N ALA A 5 2.39 -7.67 17.15
CA ALA A 5 3.54 -8.51 16.85
C ALA A 5 3.64 -8.93 15.38
N SER A 6 2.52 -9.03 14.65
CA SER A 6 2.50 -9.41 13.24
C SER A 6 3.01 -8.30 12.32
N TYR A 7 2.95 -7.04 12.75
CA TYR A 7 3.56 -5.90 12.04
C TYR A 7 5.09 -5.95 12.03
N ASP A 8 5.68 -6.68 12.98
CA ASP A 8 7.13 -6.91 12.99
C ASP A 8 7.56 -8.12 12.16
N ASP A 9 6.62 -8.90 11.61
CA ASP A 9 6.94 -10.04 10.76
C ASP A 9 7.63 -9.55 9.47
N PRO A 10 8.87 -10.00 9.19
CA PRO A 10 9.60 -9.58 8.00
C PRO A 10 8.87 -9.93 6.71
N LYS A 11 8.08 -11.01 6.67
CA LYS A 11 7.26 -11.37 5.50
C LYS A 11 6.12 -10.38 5.28
N LEU A 12 5.53 -9.86 6.35
CA LEU A 12 4.49 -8.84 6.22
C LEU A 12 5.08 -7.53 5.70
N LYS A 13 6.24 -7.11 6.23
CA LYS A 13 6.96 -5.92 5.72
C LYS A 13 7.34 -6.08 4.25
N GLU A 14 7.79 -7.26 3.85
CA GLU A 14 8.12 -7.56 2.45
C GLU A 14 6.88 -7.50 1.55
N LEU A 15 5.76 -8.09 2.00
CA LEU A 15 4.49 -8.02 1.28
C LEU A 15 4.00 -6.57 1.13
N ILE A 16 4.09 -5.77 2.20
CA ILE A 16 3.73 -4.35 2.18
C ILE A 16 4.56 -3.61 1.12
N ASN A 17 5.88 -3.83 1.08
CA ASN A 17 6.74 -3.19 0.07
C ASN A 17 6.36 -3.63 -1.36
N VAL A 18 6.11 -4.92 -1.59
CA VAL A 18 5.68 -5.43 -2.91
C VAL A 18 4.35 -4.80 -3.34
N LEU A 19 3.42 -4.62 -2.39
CA LEU A 19 2.14 -3.96 -2.66
C LEU A 19 2.33 -2.48 -2.98
N ILE A 20 3.19 -1.76 -2.23
CA ILE A 20 3.51 -0.36 -2.51
C ILE A 20 4.09 -0.20 -3.91
N ASP A 21 5.07 -1.02 -4.29
CA ASP A 21 5.70 -0.97 -5.60
C ASP A 21 4.69 -1.25 -6.72
N TRP A 22 3.84 -2.27 -6.56
CA TRP A 22 2.80 -2.59 -7.53
C TRP A 22 1.78 -1.45 -7.68
N ILE A 23 1.29 -0.91 -6.57
CA ILE A 23 0.34 0.21 -6.57
C ILE A 23 0.98 1.45 -7.22
N ASN A 24 2.23 1.75 -6.90
CA ASN A 24 2.95 2.88 -7.48
C ASN A 24 3.11 2.76 -8.99
N ASP A 25 3.38 1.56 -9.51
CA ASP A 25 3.48 1.33 -10.95
C ASP A 25 2.15 1.55 -11.67
N GLU A 26 1.04 1.04 -11.12
CA GLU A 26 -0.31 1.26 -11.67
C GLU A 26 -0.68 2.76 -11.65
N LEU A 27 -0.35 3.43 -10.54
CA LEU A 27 -0.68 4.84 -10.31
C LEU A 27 0.29 5.84 -10.94
N ALA A 28 1.45 5.39 -11.43
CA ALA A 28 2.45 6.23 -12.08
C ALA A 28 1.86 6.98 -13.28
N SER A 29 0.94 6.34 -14.00
CA SER A 29 0.19 6.93 -15.12
C SER A 29 -0.65 8.14 -14.71
N TYR A 30 -1.14 8.16 -13.47
CA TYR A 30 -1.91 9.25 -12.87
C TYR A 30 -1.02 10.29 -12.16
N ARG A 31 0.31 10.11 -12.18
CA ARG A 31 1.29 10.91 -11.40
C ARG A 31 1.02 10.89 -9.89
N ILE A 32 0.48 9.78 -9.39
CA ILE A 32 0.25 9.56 -7.96
C ILE A 32 1.38 8.68 -7.43
N ILE A 33 1.85 8.97 -6.21
CA ILE A 33 2.89 8.21 -5.51
C ILE A 33 2.38 7.89 -4.11
N VAL A 34 2.23 6.60 -3.83
CA VAL A 34 1.90 6.03 -2.52
C VAL A 34 3.18 5.83 -1.73
N LYS A 35 3.18 6.32 -0.49
CA LYS A 35 4.30 6.20 0.45
C LYS A 35 3.93 5.39 1.69
N ASP A 36 2.68 5.50 2.12
CA ASP A 36 2.16 4.76 3.24
C ASP A 36 0.82 4.15 2.83
N ILE A 37 0.82 2.84 2.61
CA ILE A 37 -0.37 2.10 2.20
C ILE A 37 -1.47 2.20 3.26
N GLU A 38 -1.14 2.24 4.55
CA GLU A 38 -2.17 2.29 5.60
C GLU A 38 -2.92 3.63 5.55
N GLU A 39 -2.23 4.75 5.37
CA GLU A 39 -2.88 6.07 5.24
C GLU A 39 -3.44 6.32 3.83
N ASP A 40 -2.66 6.05 2.78
CA ASP A 40 -3.02 6.35 1.38
C ASP A 40 -4.22 5.49 0.91
N LEU A 41 -4.40 4.28 1.44
CA LEU A 41 -5.60 3.47 1.17
C LEU A 41 -6.75 3.74 2.15
N TYR A 42 -6.51 4.40 3.29
CA TYR A 42 -7.54 4.65 4.31
C TYR A 42 -8.72 5.44 3.75
N ASP A 43 -8.43 6.47 2.97
CA ASP A 43 -9.45 7.35 2.36
C ASP A 43 -10.09 6.74 1.10
N GLY A 44 -9.61 5.59 0.63
CA GLY A 44 -10.17 4.86 -0.51
C GLY A 44 -10.03 5.55 -1.89
N GLN A 45 -9.42 6.75 -1.96
CA GLN A 45 -9.21 7.47 -3.21
C GLN A 45 -8.27 6.72 -4.17
N VAL A 46 -7.23 6.10 -3.61
CA VAL A 46 -6.29 5.27 -4.37
C VAL A 46 -6.98 4.04 -4.95
N LEU A 47 -7.82 3.37 -4.15
CA LEU A 47 -8.57 2.18 -4.58
C LEU A 47 -9.53 2.48 -5.73
N GLN A 48 -10.13 3.66 -5.78
CA GLN A 48 -10.98 4.07 -6.91
C GLN A 48 -10.22 4.26 -8.23
N LYS A 49 -8.92 4.52 -8.18
CA LYS A 49 -8.09 4.73 -9.38
C LYS A 49 -7.51 3.42 -9.93
N LEU A 50 -7.53 2.36 -9.12
CA LEU A 50 -7.13 1.00 -9.49
C LEU A 50 -8.24 0.20 -10.19
N LEU A 51 -9.48 0.70 -10.23
CA LEU A 51 -10.67 0.14 -10.91
C LEU A 51 -10.89 0.79 -12.28
#